data_AF-A0A7X2N3A8-F1
#
_entry.id   AF-A0A7X2N3A8-F1
#
_cell.length_a   1.000
_cell.length_b   1.000
_cell.length_c   1.000
_cell.angle_alpha   90.00
_cell.angle_beta   90.00
_cell.angle_gamma   90.00
#
_symmetry.space_group_name_H-M   'P 1'
#
loop_
_entity.id
_entity.type
_entity.pdbx_description
1 polymer ?
#
loop_
_entity_poly.entity_id
_entity_poly.type
_entity_poly.pdbx_seq_one_letter_code
_entity_poly.pdbx_strand_id
1 'polypeptide(L)'
;MNFILSLCLFMVTILFASIGSNSGRYKFQFEFNTATETFGLLTSMHLNGHRDVSLVVDSQQIEEIKEEKEYDKNICDIDFNELAQNETNDPYKQMNEYIASLAPSSQNDYTGIFKGKNLIMICAEAFSDAVISKELTASLYRLSRKGFYFSDYYQLTWGGSTSTGEFSFLFGLVPTNGIQTILDTAANNNYFTVGNQMQRLGYYTKAYHNRNYDFYDRNLTHENLGYNKYWVQEMD
;
A
#
# COMPACT_ATOMS: atom_id res chain seq x y z
N MET A 1 18.74 15.90 21.10
CA MET A 1 17.91 15.33 22.19
C MET A 1 18.59 14.05 22.66
N ASN A 2 19.00 13.98 23.93
CA ASN A 2 19.87 12.90 24.44
C ASN A 2 19.18 11.53 24.32
N PHE A 3 19.88 10.55 23.75
CA PHE A 3 19.42 9.16 23.58
C PHE A 3 18.87 8.57 24.88
N ILE A 4 19.51 8.88 26.02
CA ILE A 4 19.09 8.47 27.36
C ILE A 4 17.71 9.05 27.72
N LEU A 5 17.43 10.31 27.36
CA LEU A 5 16.15 10.95 27.64
C LEU A 5 15.03 10.30 26.80
N SER A 6 15.32 9.96 25.54
CA SER A 6 14.36 9.28 24.67
C SER A 6 14.07 7.85 25.13
N LEU A 7 15.08 7.13 25.63
CA LEU A 7 14.93 5.79 26.19
C LEU A 7 14.12 5.82 27.50
N CYS A 8 14.35 6.81 28.37
CA CYS A 8 13.57 7.00 29.58
C CYS A 8 12.11 7.33 29.28
N LEU A 9 11.84 8.22 28.30
CA LEU A 9 10.47 8.53 27.86
C LEU A 9 9.76 7.30 27.30
N PHE A 10 10.47 6.47 26.52
CA PHE A 10 9.94 5.21 25.99
C PHE A 10 9.64 4.17 27.07
N MET A 11 10.50 4.03 28.08
CA MET A 11 10.24 3.13 29.21
C MET A 11 9.05 3.59 30.06
N VAL A 12 8.89 4.91 30.24
CA VAL A 12 7.76 5.48 30.99
C VAL A 12 6.44 5.26 30.26
N THR A 13 6.38 5.42 28.93
CA THR A 13 5.17 5.14 28.16
C THR A 13 4.76 3.66 28.22
N ILE A 14 5.72 2.73 28.20
CA ILE A 14 5.45 1.28 28.38
C ILE A 14 4.87 0.99 29.78
N LEU A 15 5.39 1.63 30.83
CA LEU A 15 4.87 1.46 32.20
C LEU A 15 3.44 1.98 32.34
N PHE A 16 3.16 3.18 31.81
CA PHE A 16 1.80 3.75 31.83
C PHE A 16 0.80 2.92 31.00
N ALA A 17 1.24 2.38 29.86
CA ALA A 17 0.41 1.53 29.00
C ALA A 17 0.06 0.18 29.66
N SER A 18 0.97 -0.39 30.47
CA SER A 18 0.82 -1.73 31.05
C SER A 18 0.06 -1.77 32.38
N ILE A 19 -0.02 -0.65 33.11
CA ILE A 19 -0.56 -0.56 34.49
C ILE A 19 -1.77 0.39 34.59
N GLY A 20 -1.99 1.28 33.62
CA GLY A 20 -3.09 2.28 33.63
C GLY A 20 -4.45 1.77 33.14
N SER A 21 -5.43 2.68 33.02
CA SER A 21 -6.79 2.39 32.50
C SER A 21 -6.79 1.80 31.08
N ASN A 22 -5.71 2.01 30.33
CA ASN A 22 -5.49 1.47 28.99
C ASN A 22 -4.84 0.07 28.96
N SER A 23 -4.56 -0.55 30.12
CA SER A 23 -3.92 -1.87 30.21
C SER A 23 -4.71 -2.98 29.52
N GLY A 24 -6.04 -2.87 29.46
CA GLY A 24 -6.89 -3.77 28.70
C GLY A 24 -6.66 -3.69 27.18
N ARG A 25 -6.44 -2.48 26.65
CA ARG A 25 -6.11 -2.25 25.23
C ARG A 25 -4.70 -2.73 24.88
N TYR A 26 -3.75 -2.53 25.79
CA TYR A 26 -2.38 -3.03 25.65
C TYR A 26 -2.31 -4.57 25.63
N LYS A 27 -3.04 -5.24 26.54
CA LYS A 27 -2.95 -6.70 26.73
C LYS A 27 -3.94 -7.52 25.89
N PHE A 28 -5.17 -7.04 25.68
CA PHE A 28 -6.26 -7.91 25.17
C PHE A 28 -7.03 -7.36 23.96
N GLN A 29 -7.17 -6.03 23.81
CA GLN A 29 -7.94 -5.40 22.72
C GLN A 29 -7.06 -4.47 21.87
N PHE A 30 -6.13 -5.05 21.13
CA PHE A 30 -5.21 -4.28 20.29
C PHE A 30 -5.86 -3.90 18.95
N GLU A 31 -6.00 -2.61 18.70
CA GLU A 31 -6.30 -2.02 17.40
C GLU A 31 -5.20 -1.02 17.06
N PHE A 32 -4.56 -1.18 15.89
CA PHE A 32 -3.34 -0.42 15.55
C PHE A 32 -3.54 1.10 15.50
N ASN A 33 -4.69 1.56 15.02
CA ASN A 33 -5.02 2.99 14.95
C ASN A 33 -5.18 3.58 16.35
N THR A 34 -6.02 2.96 17.18
CA THR A 34 -6.22 3.33 18.59
C THR A 34 -4.91 3.28 19.38
N ALA A 35 -4.04 2.30 19.10
CA ALA A 35 -2.72 2.21 19.71
C ALA A 35 -1.78 3.33 19.24
N THR A 36 -1.83 3.73 17.97
CA THR A 36 -0.99 4.81 17.42
C THR A 36 -1.38 6.16 18.01
N GLU A 37 -2.68 6.42 18.15
CA GLU A 37 -3.20 7.62 18.82
C GLU A 37 -2.85 7.64 20.32
N THR A 38 -2.87 6.49 20.99
CA THR A 38 -2.69 6.40 22.44
C THR A 38 -1.21 6.32 22.87
N PHE A 39 -0.37 5.62 22.09
CA PHE A 39 0.99 5.23 22.47
C PHE A 39 2.07 5.66 21.47
N GLY A 40 1.67 6.24 20.33
CA GLY A 40 2.57 6.63 19.25
C GLY A 40 2.91 5.49 18.29
N LEU A 41 3.39 5.86 17.09
CA LEU A 41 3.65 4.94 15.98
C LEU A 41 4.69 3.86 16.34
N LEU A 42 5.81 4.26 16.93
CA LEU A 42 6.90 3.33 17.28
C LEU A 42 6.46 2.26 18.28
N THR A 43 5.72 2.65 19.32
CA THR A 43 5.18 1.73 20.32
C THR A 43 4.14 0.79 19.70
N SER A 44 3.35 1.29 18.76
CA SER A 44 2.32 0.51 18.07
C SER A 44 2.93 -0.53 17.12
N MET A 45 3.97 -0.16 16.38
CA MET A 45 4.76 -1.10 15.57
C MET A 45 5.41 -2.19 16.42
N HIS A 46 5.96 -1.83 17.58
CA HIS A 46 6.55 -2.77 18.53
C HIS A 46 5.52 -3.74 19.12
N LEU A 47 4.35 -3.25 19.52
CA LEU A 47 3.25 -4.09 20.02
C LEU A 47 2.69 -5.03 18.96
N ASN A 48 2.69 -4.59 17.69
CA ASN A 48 2.33 -5.44 16.57
C ASN A 48 3.39 -6.54 16.35
N GLY A 49 4.67 -6.18 16.34
CA GLY A 49 5.77 -7.12 16.13
C GLY A 49 5.93 -8.18 17.24
N HIS A 50 5.55 -7.87 18.48
CA HIS A 50 5.57 -8.87 19.57
C HIS A 50 4.45 -9.92 19.49
N ARG A 51 3.40 -9.69 18.69
CA ARG A 51 2.34 -10.68 18.45
C ARG A 51 2.64 -11.61 17.27
N ASP A 52 3.59 -11.25 16.42
CA ASP A 52 4.04 -12.03 15.26
C ASP A 52 5.37 -12.79 15.51
N VAL A 53 5.52 -13.41 16.69
CA VAL A 53 6.71 -14.25 16.97
C VAL A 53 6.33 -15.73 16.96
N SER A 54 6.39 -16.32 15.77
CA SER A 54 6.85 -17.70 15.53
C SER A 54 6.95 -17.95 14.04
N LEU A 55 8.13 -17.74 13.44
CA LEU A 55 8.60 -18.43 12.23
C LEU A 55 10.11 -18.19 12.12
N VAL A 56 10.91 -19.06 12.74
CA VAL A 56 12.32 -19.22 12.36
C VAL A 56 12.32 -20.10 11.11
N VAL A 57 12.42 -19.47 9.94
CA VAL A 57 12.67 -20.19 8.69
C VAL A 57 14.18 -20.29 8.52
N ASP A 58 14.70 -21.50 8.77
CA ASP A 58 16.06 -21.88 8.37
C ASP A 58 16.13 -21.83 6.84
N SER A 59 16.77 -20.79 6.30
CA SER A 59 17.00 -20.65 4.87
C SER A 59 18.45 -21.01 4.59
N GLN A 60 18.67 -22.25 4.17
CA GLN A 60 19.91 -22.61 3.48
C GLN A 60 19.93 -21.88 2.13
N GLN A 61 20.67 -20.76 2.07
CA GLN A 61 20.96 -20.08 0.81
C GLN A 61 21.95 -20.94 0.01
N ILE A 62 21.48 -21.47 -1.12
CA ILE A 62 22.36 -21.90 -2.20
C ILE A 62 22.68 -20.63 -3.00
N GLU A 63 23.89 -20.11 -2.85
CA GLU A 63 24.40 -19.02 -3.70
C GLU A 63 24.60 -19.55 -5.12
N GLU A 64 23.58 -19.37 -5.95
CA GLU A 64 23.69 -19.52 -7.39
C GLU A 64 24.47 -18.32 -7.93
N ILE A 65 25.67 -18.55 -8.49
CA ILE A 65 26.49 -17.51 -9.13
C ILE A 65 25.73 -17.01 -10.37
N LYS A 66 24.91 -15.97 -10.19
CA LYS A 66 24.30 -15.23 -11.30
C LYS A 66 25.34 -14.27 -11.87
N GLU A 67 25.58 -14.35 -13.18
CA GLU A 67 26.25 -13.27 -13.92
C GLU A 67 25.58 -11.94 -13.59
N GLU A 68 26.40 -10.95 -13.20
CA GLU A 68 25.93 -9.61 -12.87
C GLU A 68 25.49 -8.90 -14.16
N LYS A 69 24.20 -9.02 -14.49
CA LYS A 69 23.59 -8.27 -15.59
C LYS A 69 23.47 -6.80 -15.16
N GLU A 70 24.04 -5.90 -15.96
CA GLU A 70 23.83 -4.46 -15.82
C GLU A 70 22.44 -4.08 -16.35
N TYR A 71 21.66 -3.36 -15.54
CA TYR A 71 20.30 -2.93 -15.88
C TYR A 71 20.19 -1.42 -15.90
N ASP A 72 19.38 -0.90 -16.83
CA ASP A 72 18.99 0.51 -16.85
C ASP A 72 18.25 0.92 -15.58
N LYS A 73 18.15 2.22 -15.34
CA LYS A 73 17.43 2.80 -14.20
C LYS A 73 15.99 3.19 -14.56
N ASN A 74 15.08 3.07 -13.61
CA ASN A 74 13.71 3.59 -13.72
C ASN A 74 13.71 5.09 -13.38
N ILE A 75 13.70 5.94 -14.41
CA ILE A 75 13.79 7.40 -14.27
C ILE A 75 12.45 8.03 -14.72
N CYS A 76 12.00 9.01 -13.96
CA CYS A 76 10.83 9.84 -14.29
C CYS A 76 11.30 11.10 -15.03
N ASP A 77 10.51 11.57 -16.00
CA ASP A 77 10.85 12.76 -16.81
C ASP A 77 10.70 14.09 -16.05
N ILE A 78 10.23 14.06 -14.80
CA ILE A 78 10.03 15.26 -13.97
C ILE A 78 11.34 15.68 -13.31
N ASP A 79 11.75 16.94 -13.53
CA ASP A 79 12.88 17.55 -12.83
C ASP A 79 12.46 18.09 -11.45
N PHE A 80 12.58 17.25 -10.42
CA PHE A 80 12.26 17.64 -9.05
C PHE A 80 13.25 18.66 -8.46
N ASN A 81 14.47 18.80 -9.00
CA ASN A 81 15.40 19.82 -8.53
C ASN A 81 14.95 21.21 -9.00
N GLU A 82 14.53 21.32 -10.26
CA GLU A 82 13.98 22.56 -10.79
C GLU A 82 12.68 22.94 -10.06
N LEU A 83 11.79 21.97 -9.80
CA LEU A 83 10.56 22.21 -9.04
C LEU A 83 10.86 22.70 -7.62
N ALA A 84 11.84 22.10 -6.92
CA ALA A 84 12.24 22.54 -5.59
C ALA A 84 12.81 23.97 -5.55
N GLN A 85 13.54 24.37 -6.58
CA GLN A 85 14.14 25.72 -6.66
C GLN A 85 13.10 26.81 -6.86
N ASN A 86 12.04 26.51 -7.63
CA ASN A 86 10.99 27.47 -7.97
C ASN A 86 9.78 27.44 -7.02
N GLU A 87 9.71 26.46 -6.11
CA GLU A 87 8.61 26.34 -5.16
C GLU A 87 8.78 27.29 -3.97
N THR A 88 7.69 27.99 -3.65
CA THR A 88 7.63 28.96 -2.54
C THR A 88 6.91 28.40 -1.31
N ASN A 89 6.12 27.34 -1.48
CA ASN A 89 5.44 26.63 -0.41
C ASN A 89 6.37 25.58 0.21
N ASP A 90 6.74 25.79 1.49
CA ASP A 90 7.71 24.95 2.19
C ASP A 90 7.40 23.44 2.15
N PRO A 91 6.16 22.97 2.44
CA PRO A 91 5.80 21.56 2.28
C PRO A 91 6.09 20.96 0.90
N TYR A 92 5.71 21.65 -0.18
CA TYR A 92 5.93 21.15 -1.54
C TYR A 92 7.39 21.20 -1.93
N LYS A 93 8.12 22.22 -1.48
CA LYS A 93 9.57 22.31 -1.67
C LYS A 93 10.28 21.13 -1.03
N GLN A 94 9.99 20.83 0.24
CA GLN A 94 10.58 19.70 0.95
C GLN A 94 10.26 18.36 0.29
N MET A 95 9.04 18.20 -0.24
CA MET A 95 8.65 17.00 -0.97
C MET A 95 9.45 16.84 -2.27
N ASN A 96 9.62 17.93 -3.04
CA ASN A 96 10.43 17.91 -4.26
C ASN A 96 11.91 17.61 -3.96
N GLU A 97 12.49 18.25 -2.93
CA GLU A 97 13.86 17.98 -2.48
C GLU A 97 14.04 16.53 -2.04
N TYR A 98 13.07 15.98 -1.29
CA TYR A 98 13.10 14.58 -0.88
C TYR A 98 13.11 13.64 -2.09
N ILE A 99 12.18 13.81 -3.04
CA ILE A 99 12.09 12.95 -4.22
C ILE A 99 13.35 13.08 -5.08
N ALA A 100 13.88 14.29 -5.26
CA ALA A 100 15.12 14.54 -6.00
C ALA A 100 16.35 13.85 -5.37
N SER A 101 16.34 13.65 -4.05
CA SER A 101 17.42 12.97 -3.32
C SER A 101 17.41 11.45 -3.46
N LEU A 102 16.31 10.86 -3.95
CA LEU A 102 16.17 9.40 -4.05
C LEU A 102 16.98 8.86 -5.22
N ALA A 103 17.68 7.75 -4.98
CA ALA A 103 18.33 7.00 -6.05
C ALA A 103 17.28 6.23 -6.88
N PRO A 104 17.32 6.34 -8.22
CA PRO A 104 16.45 5.55 -9.10
C PRO A 104 16.62 4.04 -8.86
N SER A 105 15.50 3.32 -8.84
CA SER A 105 15.53 1.86 -8.80
C SER A 105 16.08 1.29 -10.11
N SER A 106 16.80 0.15 -10.03
CA SER A 106 17.22 -0.57 -11.23
C SER A 106 16.04 -1.33 -11.85
N GLN A 107 16.07 -1.48 -13.17
CA GLN A 107 15.30 -2.50 -13.86
C GLN A 107 15.81 -3.91 -13.46
N ASN A 108 15.07 -4.94 -13.87
CA ASN A 108 15.42 -6.33 -13.61
C ASN A 108 14.91 -7.23 -14.75
N ASP A 109 15.17 -8.55 -14.66
CA ASP A 109 14.74 -9.55 -15.65
C ASP A 109 13.21 -9.54 -15.92
N TYR A 110 12.39 -8.99 -15.02
CA TYR A 110 10.94 -8.89 -15.17
C TYR A 110 10.47 -7.54 -15.74
N THR A 111 11.36 -6.57 -15.94
CA THR A 111 10.98 -5.28 -16.52
C THR A 111 10.48 -5.47 -17.96
N GLY A 112 9.24 -5.01 -18.22
CA GLY A 112 8.68 -4.97 -19.57
C GLY A 112 8.14 -6.30 -20.12
N ILE A 113 8.22 -7.42 -19.38
CA ILE A 113 7.81 -8.76 -19.88
C ILE A 113 6.33 -8.85 -20.28
N PHE A 114 5.49 -7.93 -19.77
CA PHE A 114 4.07 -7.84 -20.08
C PHE A 114 3.70 -6.63 -20.95
N LYS A 115 4.67 -5.95 -21.58
CA LYS A 115 4.40 -4.81 -22.48
C LYS A 115 3.41 -5.21 -23.59
N GLY A 116 2.39 -4.40 -23.80
CA GLY A 116 1.34 -4.65 -24.80
C GLY A 116 0.29 -5.68 -24.38
N LYS A 117 0.33 -6.22 -23.14
CA LYS A 117 -0.72 -7.10 -22.61
C LYS A 117 -1.79 -6.29 -21.88
N ASN A 118 -2.96 -6.90 -21.70
CA ASN A 118 -4.03 -6.34 -20.86
C ASN A 118 -3.71 -6.57 -19.38
N LEU A 119 -4.06 -5.60 -18.54
CA LEU A 119 -4.05 -5.74 -17.08
C LEU A 119 -5.47 -5.97 -16.59
N ILE A 120 -5.68 -7.06 -15.84
CA ILE A 120 -6.93 -7.34 -15.12
C ILE A 120 -6.57 -7.42 -13.64
N MET A 121 -7.15 -6.52 -12.86
CA MET A 121 -7.00 -6.47 -11.41
C MET A 121 -8.28 -6.97 -10.75
N ILE A 122 -8.14 -7.84 -9.76
CA ILE A 122 -9.25 -8.44 -9.03
C ILE A 122 -9.05 -8.11 -7.55
N CYS A 123 -9.97 -7.32 -6.98
CA CYS A 123 -10.06 -7.18 -5.54
C CYS A 123 -10.72 -8.44 -4.97
N ALA A 124 -9.97 -9.24 -4.23
CA ALA A 124 -10.51 -10.38 -3.49
C ALA A 124 -10.96 -9.89 -2.11
N GLU A 125 -12.25 -9.56 -1.98
CA GLU A 125 -12.84 -8.99 -0.76
C GLU A 125 -12.67 -9.93 0.45
N ALA A 126 -12.21 -9.37 1.58
CA ALA A 126 -11.93 -10.11 2.83
C ALA A 126 -11.12 -11.41 2.63
N PHE A 127 -10.22 -11.44 1.64
CA PHE A 127 -9.47 -12.62 1.28
C PHE A 127 -8.22 -12.82 2.15
N SER A 128 -7.97 -14.08 2.51
CA SER A 128 -6.70 -14.54 3.10
C SER A 128 -6.23 -15.76 2.33
N ASP A 129 -4.93 -15.86 2.09
CA ASP A 129 -4.34 -17.00 1.40
C ASP A 129 -4.49 -18.33 2.15
N ALA A 130 -4.80 -18.28 3.45
CA ALA A 130 -5.17 -19.43 4.27
C ALA A 130 -6.35 -20.24 3.72
N VAL A 131 -7.20 -19.64 2.88
CA VAL A 131 -8.34 -20.33 2.24
C VAL A 131 -7.94 -21.08 0.95
N ILE A 132 -6.69 -20.96 0.50
CA ILE A 132 -6.20 -21.64 -0.70
C ILE A 132 -5.97 -23.12 -0.40
N SER A 133 -6.77 -23.98 -1.03
CA SER A 133 -6.78 -25.42 -0.83
C SER A 133 -6.92 -26.13 -2.17
N LYS A 134 -6.10 -27.17 -2.37
CA LYS A 134 -6.17 -28.03 -3.57
C LYS A 134 -7.54 -28.69 -3.73
N GLU A 135 -8.21 -29.00 -2.63
CA GLU A 135 -9.48 -29.73 -2.60
C GLU A 135 -10.68 -28.78 -2.51
N LEU A 136 -10.65 -27.84 -1.57
CA LEU A 136 -11.80 -26.97 -1.28
C LEU A 136 -11.91 -25.79 -2.23
N THR A 137 -10.79 -25.25 -2.70
CA THR A 137 -10.73 -24.06 -3.56
C THR A 137 -9.81 -24.29 -4.75
N ALA A 138 -10.01 -25.41 -5.45
CA ALA A 138 -9.14 -25.90 -6.53
C ALA A 138 -8.81 -24.85 -7.62
N SER A 139 -9.73 -23.95 -7.95
CA SER A 139 -9.48 -22.85 -8.90
C SER A 139 -8.49 -21.82 -8.36
N LEU A 140 -8.61 -21.42 -7.08
CA LEU A 140 -7.67 -20.51 -6.42
C LEU A 140 -6.30 -21.17 -6.26
N TYR A 141 -6.28 -22.46 -5.88
CA TYR A 141 -5.05 -23.23 -5.83
C TYR A 141 -4.36 -23.30 -7.20
N ARG A 142 -5.11 -23.51 -8.30
CA ARG A 142 -4.51 -23.51 -9.64
C ARG A 142 -3.96 -22.13 -10.02
N LEU A 143 -4.65 -21.05 -9.64
CA LEU A 143 -4.22 -19.69 -9.92
C LEU A 143 -2.90 -19.36 -9.20
N SER A 144 -2.79 -19.72 -7.91
CA SER A 144 -1.58 -19.47 -7.11
C SER A 144 -0.36 -20.28 -7.55
N ARG A 145 -0.51 -21.30 -8.41
CA ARG A 145 0.59 -22.14 -8.90
C ARG A 145 1.01 -21.86 -10.35
N LYS A 146 0.33 -20.93 -11.05
CA LYS A 146 0.58 -20.65 -12.47
C LYS A 146 1.19 -19.27 -12.76
N GLY A 147 1.53 -18.52 -11.72
CA GLY A 147 2.14 -17.19 -11.83
C GLY A 147 2.97 -16.87 -10.59
N PHE A 148 3.29 -15.58 -10.42
CA PHE A 148 3.93 -15.11 -9.20
C PHE A 148 2.96 -15.21 -8.02
N TYR A 149 3.44 -15.83 -6.95
CA TYR A 149 2.72 -15.95 -5.69
C TYR A 149 3.57 -15.35 -4.59
N PHE A 150 3.04 -14.35 -3.91
CA PHE A 150 3.67 -13.69 -2.78
C PHE A 150 3.01 -14.20 -1.51
N SER A 151 3.68 -15.12 -0.80
CA SER A 151 3.21 -15.68 0.48
C SER A 151 3.19 -14.65 1.60
N ASP A 152 4.11 -13.69 1.54
CA ASP A 152 4.36 -12.71 2.60
C ASP A 152 3.88 -11.32 2.14
N TYR A 153 2.60 -11.25 1.77
CA TYR A 153 1.93 -10.02 1.37
C TYR A 153 0.86 -9.64 2.38
N TYR A 154 0.96 -8.43 2.93
CA TYR A 154 0.08 -7.96 3.99
C TYR A 154 -0.58 -6.64 3.59
N GLN A 155 -1.91 -6.64 3.66
CA GLN A 155 -2.71 -5.45 3.48
C GLN A 155 -3.16 -4.94 4.85
N LEU A 156 -2.78 -3.72 5.20
CA LEU A 156 -3.27 -3.08 6.42
C LEU A 156 -4.69 -2.56 6.19
N THR A 157 -5.55 -2.72 7.18
CA THR A 157 -6.98 -2.35 7.05
C THR A 157 -7.19 -0.83 7.04
N TRP A 158 -6.26 -0.06 7.62
CA TRP A 158 -6.27 1.42 7.75
C TRP A 158 -7.64 2.05 8.06
N GLY A 159 -8.53 1.33 8.76
CA GLY A 159 -9.86 1.81 9.16
C GLY A 159 -10.89 1.97 8.03
N GLY A 160 -10.60 1.58 6.78
CA GLY A 160 -11.53 1.75 5.65
C GLY A 160 -11.75 0.53 4.77
N SER A 161 -11.22 -0.63 5.17
CA SER A 161 -11.39 -1.92 4.48
C SER A 161 -11.07 -1.82 2.98
N THR A 162 -12.06 -2.04 2.12
CA THR A 162 -11.90 -2.03 0.66
C THR A 162 -11.45 -0.69 0.12
N SER A 163 -11.96 0.43 0.66
CA SER A 163 -11.66 1.78 0.14
C SER A 163 -10.20 2.18 0.39
N THR A 164 -9.70 1.92 1.60
CA THR A 164 -8.30 2.20 1.95
C THR A 164 -7.34 1.25 1.23
N GLY A 165 -7.75 0.01 1.00
CA GLY A 165 -6.97 -0.93 0.19
C GLY A 165 -6.90 -0.54 -1.29
N GLU A 166 -8.03 -0.12 -1.85
CA GLU A 166 -8.11 0.41 -3.21
C GLU A 166 -7.22 1.64 -3.37
N PHE A 167 -7.28 2.61 -2.44
CA PHE A 167 -6.39 3.78 -2.45
C PHE A 167 -4.92 3.37 -2.48
N SER A 168 -4.49 2.50 -1.55
CA SER A 168 -3.08 2.13 -1.48
C SER A 168 -2.59 1.41 -2.72
N PHE A 169 -3.42 0.54 -3.30
CA PHE A 169 -3.07 -0.17 -4.52
C PHE A 169 -2.96 0.77 -5.72
N LEU A 170 -3.89 1.74 -5.85
CA LEU A 170 -3.93 2.64 -7.00
C LEU A 170 -2.87 3.75 -6.94
N PHE A 171 -2.54 4.22 -5.74
CA PHE A 171 -1.60 5.33 -5.53
C PHE A 171 -0.19 4.88 -5.12
N GLY A 172 -0.04 3.68 -4.56
CA GLY A 172 1.21 3.25 -3.91
C GLY A 172 1.50 4.01 -2.61
N LEU A 173 0.46 4.57 -1.98
CA LEU A 173 0.56 5.41 -0.78
C LEU A 173 -0.20 4.81 0.40
N VAL A 174 0.14 5.27 1.60
CA VAL A 174 -0.58 4.90 2.83
C VAL A 174 -1.76 5.86 3.00
N PRO A 175 -3.01 5.36 3.15
CA PRO A 175 -4.15 6.22 3.42
C PRO A 175 -4.08 6.81 4.83
N THR A 176 -4.49 8.07 4.97
CA THR A 176 -4.33 8.86 6.20
C THR A 176 -5.64 9.19 6.89
N ASN A 177 -6.78 9.02 6.22
CA ASN A 177 -8.10 9.45 6.70
C ASN A 177 -9.18 8.36 6.51
N GLY A 178 -8.82 7.08 6.69
CA GLY A 178 -9.74 5.96 6.50
C GLY A 178 -10.44 5.99 5.14
N ILE A 179 -11.75 5.71 5.12
CA ILE A 179 -12.59 5.72 3.90
C ILE A 179 -12.52 7.07 3.18
N GLN A 180 -12.42 8.18 3.90
CA GLN A 180 -12.44 9.52 3.34
C GLN A 180 -11.21 9.83 2.47
N THR A 181 -10.10 9.12 2.69
CA THR A 181 -8.84 9.33 1.93
C THR A 181 -9.05 9.31 0.42
N ILE A 182 -9.80 8.32 -0.11
CA ILE A 182 -9.99 8.21 -1.55
C ILE A 182 -10.88 9.34 -2.09
N LEU A 183 -11.88 9.75 -1.32
CA LEU A 183 -12.78 10.84 -1.69
C LEU A 183 -12.05 12.19 -1.70
N ASP A 184 -11.12 12.40 -0.76
CA ASP A 184 -10.27 13.61 -0.72
C ASP A 184 -9.42 13.76 -2.00
N THR A 185 -9.19 12.67 -2.75
CA THR A 185 -8.49 12.72 -4.05
C THR A 185 -9.34 13.18 -5.21
N ALA A 186 -10.67 13.30 -5.06
CA ALA A 186 -11.57 13.64 -6.15
C ALA A 186 -11.21 14.97 -6.82
N ALA A 187 -10.71 15.94 -6.05
CA ALA A 187 -10.28 17.26 -6.53
C ALA A 187 -8.77 17.35 -6.87
N ASN A 188 -7.99 16.28 -6.63
CA ASN A 188 -6.55 16.29 -6.81
C ASN A 188 -6.14 15.93 -8.24
N ASN A 189 -4.91 16.27 -8.60
CA ASN A 189 -4.27 15.71 -9.79
C ASN A 189 -3.77 14.29 -9.50
N ASN A 190 -4.52 13.29 -9.94
CA ASN A 190 -4.20 11.88 -9.72
C ASN A 190 -3.28 11.30 -10.79
N TYR A 191 -2.30 12.09 -11.25
CA TYR A 191 -1.41 11.75 -12.36
C TYR A 191 -0.80 10.35 -12.20
N PHE A 192 -0.29 9.99 -11.02
CA PHE A 192 0.44 8.73 -10.84
C PHE A 192 -0.43 7.50 -10.59
N THR A 193 -1.76 7.61 -10.60
CA THR A 193 -2.60 6.42 -10.41
C THR A 193 -2.45 5.43 -11.56
N VAL A 194 -2.57 4.13 -11.24
CA VAL A 194 -2.47 3.04 -12.22
C VAL A 194 -3.36 3.29 -13.43
N GLY A 195 -4.61 3.72 -13.23
CA GLY A 195 -5.55 4.04 -14.32
C GLY A 195 -5.03 5.12 -15.26
N ASN A 196 -4.59 6.26 -14.72
CA ASN A 196 -4.05 7.37 -15.50
C ASN A 196 -2.77 6.99 -16.25
N GLN A 197 -1.89 6.22 -15.62
CA GLN A 197 -0.67 5.71 -16.27
C GLN A 197 -1.00 4.79 -17.45
N MET A 198 -1.96 3.88 -17.27
CA MET A 198 -2.41 2.97 -18.33
C MET A 198 -3.06 3.72 -19.50
N GLN A 199 -3.87 4.76 -19.24
CA GLN A 199 -4.45 5.58 -20.31
C GLN A 199 -3.38 6.29 -21.14
N ARG A 200 -2.33 6.83 -20.52
CA ARG A 200 -1.20 7.46 -21.24
C ARG A 200 -0.41 6.47 -22.09
N LEU A 201 -0.39 5.20 -21.70
CA LEU A 201 0.15 4.10 -22.52
C LEU A 201 -0.81 3.66 -23.64
N GLY A 202 -1.97 4.29 -23.80
CA GLY A 202 -2.95 4.01 -24.86
C GLY A 202 -3.96 2.93 -24.53
N TYR A 203 -4.05 2.50 -23.28
CA TYR A 203 -5.03 1.49 -22.86
C TYR A 203 -6.38 2.11 -22.52
N TYR A 204 -7.45 1.41 -22.88
CA TYR A 204 -8.78 1.72 -22.40
C TYR A 204 -8.99 1.13 -20.99
N THR A 205 -9.40 1.93 -20.03
CA THR A 205 -9.52 1.52 -18.62
C THR A 205 -10.98 1.46 -18.16
N LYS A 206 -11.33 0.44 -17.37
CA LYS A 206 -12.66 0.24 -16.78
C LYS A 206 -12.53 -0.28 -15.36
N ALA A 207 -13.47 0.14 -14.52
CA ALA A 207 -13.71 -0.46 -13.21
C ALA A 207 -15.14 -0.99 -13.14
N TYR A 208 -15.31 -2.13 -12.45
CA TYR A 208 -16.56 -2.85 -12.30
C TYR A 208 -16.83 -3.08 -10.83
N HIS A 209 -18.05 -2.77 -10.38
CA HIS A 209 -18.48 -3.07 -9.03
C HIS A 209 -19.97 -3.43 -9.02
N ASN A 210 -20.33 -4.45 -8.25
CA ASN A 210 -21.70 -4.96 -8.16
C ASN A 210 -22.50 -4.27 -7.04
N ARG A 211 -22.39 -2.95 -6.96
CA ARG A 211 -23.13 -2.11 -6.01
C ARG A 211 -23.38 -0.76 -6.66
N ASN A 212 -24.35 0.00 -6.15
CA ASN A 212 -24.68 1.36 -6.61
C ASN A 212 -23.43 2.19 -6.93
N TYR A 213 -23.53 2.95 -8.02
CA TYR A 213 -22.40 3.68 -8.61
C TYR A 213 -21.83 4.78 -7.72
N ASP A 214 -22.61 5.24 -6.74
CA ASP A 214 -22.25 6.21 -5.71
C ASP A 214 -21.71 5.56 -4.43
N PHE A 215 -21.62 4.22 -4.35
CA PHE A 215 -21.10 3.58 -3.15
C PHE A 215 -19.63 3.95 -2.94
N TYR A 216 -19.31 4.56 -1.79
CA TYR A 216 -18.05 5.26 -1.49
C TYR A 216 -17.75 6.48 -2.38
N ASP A 217 -18.79 7.15 -2.88
CA ASP A 217 -18.68 8.34 -3.74
C ASP A 217 -17.80 8.10 -4.97
N ARG A 218 -17.81 6.85 -5.47
CA ARG A 218 -16.95 6.42 -6.57
C ARG A 218 -17.25 7.13 -7.88
N ASN A 219 -18.48 7.58 -8.05
CA ASN A 219 -18.88 8.47 -9.13
C ASN A 219 -18.08 9.79 -9.17
N LEU A 220 -17.56 10.27 -8.04
CA LEU A 220 -16.75 11.48 -7.97
C LEU A 220 -15.25 11.21 -8.16
N THR A 221 -14.78 10.01 -7.80
CA THR A 221 -13.36 9.68 -7.79
C THR A 221 -12.90 8.94 -9.04
N HIS A 222 -13.66 7.98 -9.54
CA HIS A 222 -13.15 6.96 -10.45
C HIS A 222 -12.78 7.47 -11.84
N GLU A 223 -13.48 8.48 -12.35
CA GLU A 223 -13.06 9.13 -13.60
C GLU A 223 -11.71 9.82 -13.43
N ASN A 224 -11.51 10.55 -12.32
CA ASN A 224 -10.25 11.21 -12.00
C ASN A 224 -9.11 10.22 -11.66
N LEU A 225 -9.43 9.02 -11.16
CA LEU A 225 -8.46 7.92 -10.97
C LEU A 225 -7.98 7.31 -12.30
N GLY A 226 -8.58 7.71 -13.43
CA GLY A 226 -8.19 7.30 -14.77
C GLY A 226 -8.97 6.09 -15.27
N TYR A 227 -10.26 5.97 -14.94
CA TYR A 227 -11.17 5.00 -15.56
C TYR A 227 -12.07 5.68 -16.60
N ASN A 228 -12.01 5.26 -17.87
CA ASN A 228 -12.83 5.86 -18.94
C ASN A 228 -14.33 5.59 -18.77
N LYS A 229 -14.66 4.46 -18.14
CA LYS A 229 -16.03 4.12 -17.81
C LYS A 229 -16.07 3.32 -16.52
N TYR A 230 -16.71 3.88 -15.52
CA TYR A 230 -17.12 3.15 -14.33
C TYR A 230 -18.45 2.45 -14.63
N TRP A 231 -18.44 1.11 -14.64
CA TRP A 231 -19.65 0.33 -14.85
C TRP A 231 -20.14 -0.20 -13.52
N VAL A 232 -21.34 0.21 -13.17
CA VAL A 232 -22.14 -0.44 -12.16
C VAL A 232 -23.16 -1.30 -12.86
N GLN A 233 -23.13 -2.58 -12.54
CA GLN A 233 -24.27 -3.42 -12.85
C GLN A 233 -25.28 -3.15 -11.74
N GLU A 234 -26.34 -2.39 -12.05
CA GLU A 234 -27.57 -2.54 -11.28
C GLU A 234 -28.01 -4.00 -11.52
N MET A 235 -27.90 -4.82 -10.48
CA MET A 235 -28.61 -6.11 -10.50
C MET A 235 -30.08 -5.77 -10.31
N ASP A 236 -30.84 -5.83 -11.41
CA ASP A 236 -32.30 -5.95 -11.39
C ASP A 236 -32.75 -7.14 -10.52
#